data_AF-K8XV44-F1
#
_entry.id   AF-K8XV44-F1
#
_cell.length_a   1.000
_cell.length_b   1.000
_cell.length_c   1.000
_cell.angle_alpha   90.00
_cell.angle_beta   90.00
_cell.angle_gamma   90.00
#
_symmetry.space_group_name_H-M   'P 1'
#
loop_
_entity.id
_entity.type
_entity.pdbx_description
1 polymer ?
#
loop_
_entity_poly.entity_id
_entity_poly.type
_entity_poly.pdbx_seq_one_letter_code
_entity_poly.pdbx_strand_id
1 'polypeptide(L)'
;MKQLSKQAREVEDILAFARIWAPFGGVPEDETFVKFGMRPWRFIERLWHILSEKPCDRAEVDQLLQAYPPTAMAVTGPDPDAPTTSDDHTRPGCAP
;
A
#
# COMPACT_ATOMS: atom_id res chain seq x y z
N MET A 1 21.83 18.99 -14.56
CA MET A 1 20.83 17.93 -14.80
C MET A 1 21.16 16.74 -13.90
N LYS A 2 20.56 16.63 -12.71
CA LYS A 2 20.89 15.57 -11.71
C LYS A 2 19.66 14.78 -11.22
N GLN A 3 18.46 15.27 -11.53
CA GLN A 3 17.19 14.70 -11.07
C GLN A 3 16.72 13.52 -11.95
N LEU A 4 16.98 13.58 -13.26
CA LEU A 4 16.42 12.65 -14.24
C LEU A 4 16.93 11.20 -14.07
N SER A 5 18.20 11.01 -13.72
CA SER A 5 18.79 9.68 -13.52
C SER A 5 18.43 9.05 -12.18
N LYS A 6 18.27 9.87 -11.13
CA LYS A 6 17.80 9.37 -9.83
C LYS A 6 16.36 8.88 -9.90
N GLN A 7 15.50 9.59 -10.64
CA GLN A 7 14.12 9.18 -10.85
C GLN A 7 13.99 7.88 -11.63
N ALA A 8 14.78 7.67 -12.68
CA ALA A 8 14.75 6.41 -13.42
C ALA A 8 15.08 5.20 -12.52
N ARG A 9 16.10 5.32 -11.66
CA ARG A 9 16.45 4.26 -10.72
C ARG A 9 15.37 4.04 -9.66
N GLU A 10 14.80 5.13 -9.14
CA GLU A 10 13.68 5.05 -8.20
C GLU A 10 12.45 4.36 -8.82
N VAL A 11 12.16 4.62 -10.10
CA VAL A 11 11.07 3.98 -10.84
C VAL A 11 11.30 2.47 -10.97
N GLU A 12 12.51 2.06 -11.35
CA GLU A 12 12.89 0.65 -11.41
C GLU A 12 12.83 -0.02 -10.04
N ASP A 13 13.32 0.65 -9.00
CA ASP A 13 13.30 0.16 -7.62
C ASP A 13 11.86 -0.05 -7.13
N ILE A 14 10.94 0.89 -7.39
CA ILE A 14 9.52 0.78 -7.03
C ILE A 14 8.87 -0.44 -7.68
N LEU A 15 9.10 -0.64 -8.98
CA LEU A 15 8.54 -1.77 -9.72
C LEU A 15 9.11 -3.10 -9.26
N ALA A 16 10.43 -3.18 -9.09
CA ALA A 16 11.08 -4.38 -8.59
C ALA A 16 10.54 -4.75 -7.20
N PHE A 17 10.36 -3.75 -6.34
CA PHE A 17 9.84 -3.97 -4.99
C PHE A 17 8.38 -4.43 -4.99
N ALA A 18 7.53 -3.80 -5.82
CA ALA A 18 6.15 -4.22 -5.97
C ALA A 18 6.03 -5.66 -6.50
N ARG A 19 6.87 -6.06 -7.46
CA ARG A 19 6.88 -7.43 -8.00
C ARG A 19 7.28 -8.49 -6.97
N ILE A 20 8.25 -8.18 -6.11
CA ILE A 20 8.70 -9.08 -5.04
C ILE A 20 7.56 -9.33 -4.04
N TRP A 21 6.81 -8.28 -3.72
CA TRP A 21 5.76 -8.30 -2.70
C TRP A 21 4.36 -8.61 -3.22
N ALA A 22 4.14 -8.54 -4.53
CA ALA A 22 2.88 -8.90 -5.19
C ALA A 22 2.32 -10.28 -4.77
N PRO A 23 3.11 -11.38 -4.77
CA PRO A 23 2.60 -12.68 -4.34
C PRO A 23 2.25 -12.77 -2.84
N PHE A 24 2.72 -11.82 -2.02
CA PHE A 24 2.46 -11.78 -0.58
C PHE A 24 1.29 -10.85 -0.20
N GLY A 25 0.64 -10.23 -1.18
CA GLY A 25 -0.49 -9.32 -0.95
C GLY A 25 -0.11 -7.86 -0.73
N GLY A 26 1.10 -7.47 -1.12
CA GLY A 26 1.56 -6.08 -1.08
C GLY A 26 2.71 -5.87 -0.11
N VAL A 27 3.24 -4.64 -0.10
CA VAL A 27 4.39 -4.27 0.72
C VAL A 27 3.91 -3.70 2.06
N PRO A 28 4.52 -4.07 3.20
CA PRO A 28 4.17 -3.46 4.48
C PRO A 28 4.59 -1.97 4.54
N GLU A 29 3.89 -1.19 5.36
CA GLU A 29 4.14 0.24 5.54
C GLU A 29 5.57 0.52 6.00
N ASP A 30 6.02 -0.19 7.03
CA ASP A 30 7.37 -0.04 7.59
C ASP A 30 8.47 -0.27 6.55
N GLU A 31 8.37 -1.29 5.71
CA GLU A 31 9.38 -1.51 4.68
C GLU A 31 9.38 -0.43 3.60
N THR A 32 8.20 0.04 3.20
CA THR A 32 8.09 1.14 2.23
C THR A 32 8.74 2.39 2.77
N PHE A 33 8.46 2.69 4.03
CA PHE A 33 9.00 3.86 4.70
C PHE A 33 10.52 3.74 4.92
N VAL A 34 11.02 2.57 5.31
CA VAL A 34 12.45 2.33 5.49
C VAL A 34 13.23 2.40 4.18
N LYS A 35 12.71 1.82 3.08
CA LYS A 35 13.44 1.79 1.80
C LYS A 35 13.31 3.06 0.99
N PHE A 36 12.12 3.66 0.97
CA PHE A 36 11.82 4.78 0.08
C PHE A 36 11.56 6.09 0.82
N GLY A 37 11.41 6.07 2.14
CA GLY A 37 11.06 7.26 2.93
C GLY A 37 9.67 7.80 2.61
N MET A 38 8.80 7.00 2.00
CA MET A 38 7.45 7.39 1.62
C MET A 38 6.39 6.49 2.25
N ARG A 39 5.21 7.06 2.43
CA ARG A 39 4.05 6.31 2.92
C ARG A 39 3.58 5.30 1.85
N PRO A 40 2.96 4.18 2.24
CA PRO A 40 2.47 3.14 1.33
C PRO A 40 1.49 3.68 0.28
N TRP A 41 0.60 4.62 0.64
CA TRP A 41 -0.31 5.25 -0.32
C TRP A 41 0.43 6.04 -1.41
N ARG A 42 1.52 6.74 -1.05
CA ARG A 42 2.38 7.45 -2.02
C ARG A 42 3.10 6.49 -2.95
N PHE A 43 3.52 5.34 -2.42
CA PHE A 43 4.13 4.28 -3.21
C PHE A 43 3.14 3.71 -4.23
N ILE A 44 1.90 3.42 -3.81
CA ILE A 44 0.84 2.91 -4.69
C ILE A 44 0.50 3.94 -5.78
N GLU A 45 0.30 5.21 -5.42
CA GLU A 45 0.08 6.29 -6.41
C GLU A 45 1.19 6.33 -7.46
N ARG A 46 2.44 6.22 -7.02
CA ARG A 46 3.60 6.28 -7.90
C ARG A 46 3.71 5.04 -8.78
N LEU A 47 3.46 3.86 -8.22
CA LEU A 47 3.41 2.60 -8.97
C LEU A 47 2.40 2.71 -10.12
N TRP A 48 1.18 3.17 -9.85
CA TRP A 48 0.15 3.36 -10.86
C TRP A 48 0.51 4.42 -11.89
N HIS A 49 1.12 5.53 -11.48
CA HIS A 49 1.60 6.55 -12.40
C HIS A 49 2.63 5.98 -13.37
N ILE A 50 3.62 5.25 -12.85
CA ILE A 50 4.65 4.61 -13.65
C ILE A 50 4.04 3.59 -14.63
N LEU A 51 3.09 2.76 -14.18
CA LEU A 51 2.39 1.81 -15.04
C LEU A 51 1.54 2.49 -16.12
N SER A 52 1.09 3.72 -15.90
CA SER A 52 0.37 4.52 -16.91
C SER A 52 1.31 5.15 -17.94
N GLU A 53 2.55 5.47 -17.56
CA GLU A 53 3.54 6.09 -18.44
C GLU A 53 4.26 5.07 -19.33
N LYS A 54 4.36 3.80 -18.91
CA LYS A 54 5.08 2.74 -19.64
C LYS A 54 4.14 1.63 -20.11
N PRO A 55 4.36 1.05 -21.29
CA PRO A 55 3.65 -0.16 -21.68
C PRO A 55 4.09 -1.30 -20.75
N CYS A 56 3.16 -1.79 -19.93
CA CYS A 56 3.34 -2.96 -19.06
C CYS A 56 2.43 -4.09 -19.53
N ASP A 57 2.86 -5.32 -19.29
CA ASP A 57 2.06 -6.50 -19.61
C ASP A 57 0.79 -6.52 -18.79
N ARG A 58 -0.34 -6.84 -19.44
CA ARG A 58 -1.64 -6.89 -18.77
C ARG A 58 -1.65 -7.84 -17.57
N ALA A 59 -1.00 -9.01 -17.71
CA ALA A 59 -0.89 -9.97 -16.62
C ALA A 59 -0.10 -9.42 -15.41
N GLU A 60 0.94 -8.61 -15.67
CA GLU A 60 1.69 -7.94 -14.61
C GLU A 60 0.83 -6.89 -13.91
N VAL A 61 0.10 -6.08 -14.70
CA VAL A 61 -0.80 -5.06 -14.17
C VAL A 61 -1.91 -5.69 -13.32
N ASP A 62 -2.53 -6.77 -13.77
CA ASP A 62 -3.56 -7.50 -13.01
C ASP A 62 -3.00 -8.06 -11.69
N GLN A 63 -1.80 -8.64 -11.71
CA GLN A 63 -1.15 -9.15 -10.49
C GLN A 63 -0.83 -8.02 -9.50
N LEU A 64 -0.31 -6.89 -10.00
CA LEU A 64 -0.06 -5.71 -9.18
C LEU A 64 -1.37 -5.10 -8.67
N LEU A 65 -2.46 -5.15 -9.44
CA LEU A 65 -3.78 -4.67 -9.03
C LEU A 65 -4.36 -5.48 -7.87
N GLN A 66 -4.15 -6.80 -7.89
CA GLN A 66 -4.58 -7.68 -6.82
C GLN A 66 -3.83 -7.42 -5.51
N ALA A 67 -2.54 -7.09 -5.58
CA ALA A 67 -1.71 -6.81 -4.40
C ALA A 67 -1.73 -5.34 -3.95
N TYR A 68 -1.95 -4.42 -4.88
CA TYR A 68 -1.90 -2.97 -4.68
C TYR A 68 -3.13 -2.30 -5.31
N PRO A 69 -4.33 -2.48 -4.73
CA PRO A 69 -5.52 -1.83 -5.24
C PRO A 69 -5.33 -0.31 -5.25
N PRO A 70 -5.74 0.40 -6.32
CA PRO A 70 -5.69 1.85 -6.37
C PRO A 70 -6.47 2.43 -5.18
N THR A 71 -5.83 3.30 -4.39
CA THR A 71 -6.37 3.84 -3.14
C THR A 71 -7.73 4.54 -3.30
N ALA A 72 -8.14 4.90 -4.52
CA ALA A 72 -9.50 5.33 -4.83
C ALA A 72 -10.60 4.32 -4.41
N MET A 73 -10.25 3.04 -4.18
CA MET A 73 -11.17 2.00 -3.69
C MET A 73 -10.86 1.51 -2.26
N ALA A 74 -9.77 1.95 -1.64
CA ALA A 74 -9.37 1.56 -0.29
C ALA A 74 -9.72 2.64 0.74
N VAL A 75 -10.99 3.04 0.78
CA VAL A 75 -11.56 3.38 2.09
C VAL A 75 -11.73 2.03 2.80
N THR A 76 -11.23 1.91 4.03
CA THR A 76 -11.30 0.71 4.89
C THR A 76 -10.17 -0.31 4.72
N GLY A 77 -9.07 -0.08 5.45
CA GLY A 77 -8.48 -1.13 6.27
C GLY A 77 -8.56 -0.64 7.72
N PRO A 78 -9.26 -1.30 8.66
CA PRO A 78 -9.19 -0.91 10.05
C PRO A 78 -7.73 -1.04 10.51
N ASP A 79 -7.21 0.00 11.14
CA ASP A 79 -5.96 -0.06 11.89
C ASP A 79 -5.92 -1.35 12.73
N PRO A 80 -4.88 -2.22 12.60
CA PRO A 80 -4.68 -3.31 13.56
C PRO A 80 -4.34 -2.78 14.97
N ASP A 81 -4.01 -1.49 15.08
CA ASP A 81 -3.69 -0.78 16.32
C ASP A 81 -4.81 0.18 16.79
N ALA A 82 -5.97 0.23 16.15
CA ALA A 82 -7.09 0.93 16.73
C ALA A 82 -7.49 0.15 17.99
N PRO A 83 -7.41 0.76 19.19
CA PRO A 83 -8.02 0.13 20.34
C PRO A 83 -9.49 -0.04 19.96
N THR A 84 -9.92 -1.29 19.82
CA THR A 84 -11.32 -1.62 19.94
C THR A 84 -11.69 -1.08 21.32
N THR A 85 -12.27 0.12 21.34
CA THR A 85 -13.11 0.55 22.45
C THR A 85 -14.20 -0.50 22.48
N SER A 86 -13.89 -1.55 23.24
CA SER A 86 -14.79 -2.56 23.70
C SER A 86 -15.84 -1.76 24.45
N ASP A 87 -17.00 -1.62 23.81
CA ASP A 87 -18.19 -1.04 24.39
C ASP A 87 -18.48 -1.87 25.64
N ASP A 88 -17.98 -1.39 26.79
CA ASP A 88 -18.27 -1.94 28.10
C ASP A 88 -19.74 -1.59 28.39
N HIS A 89 -20.62 -2.43 27.87
CA HIS A 89 -22.01 -2.47 28.29
C HIS A 89 -22.06 -2.81 29.78
N THR A 90 -22.03 -1.76 30.60
CA THR A 90 -22.47 -1.81 32.00
C THR A 90 -23.87 -2.42 32.03
N ARG A 91 -23.95 -3.69 32.45
CA ARG A 91 -25.20 -4.34 32.85
C ARG A 91 -25.82 -3.54 33.99
N PRO A 92 -27.08 -3.09 33.90
CA PRO A 92 -27.79 -2.71 35.12
C PRO A 92 -28.04 -3.99 35.91
N GLY A 93 -27.40 -4.08 37.07
CA GLY A 93 -27.63 -5.14 38.04
C GLY A 93 -29.10 -5.17 38.45
N CYS A 94 -29.71 -6.32 38.21
CA CYS A 94 -30.97 -6.74 38.81
C CYS A 94 -30.83 -6.62 40.35
N ALA A 95 -31.68 -5.81 40.97
CA ALA A 95 -31.86 -5.82 42.42
C ALA A 95 -33.16 -6.55 42.76
N PRO A 96 -33.18 -7.35 43.85
CA PRO A 96 -34.27 -8.25 44.21
C PRO A 96 -35.52 -7.56 44.75
#